data_AF-A0A257NID9-F1
#
_entry.id   AF-A0A257NID9-F1
#
_cell.length_a   1.000
_cell.length_b   1.000
_cell.length_c   1.000
_cell.angle_alpha   90.00
_cell.angle_beta   90.00
_cell.angle_gamma   90.00
#
_symmetry.space_group_name_H-M   'P 1'
#
loop_
_entity.id
_entity.type
_entity.pdbx_description
1 polymer ?
#
loop_
_entity_poly.entity_id
_entity_poly.type
_entity_poly.pdbx_seq_one_letter_code
_entity_poly.pdbx_strand_id
1 'polypeptide(L)'
;MHHNSRSNFATHQMVNLSVDEHRGKMYATAELQWGSSHLAGQGVAYRHPSDTLVRETAELAAARALSDLANQVTALCRVRS
;
A
#
# COMPACT_ATOMS: atom_id res chain seq x y z
N MET A 1 -38.32 15.23 17.51
CA MET A 1 -37.15 14.34 17.67
C MET A 1 -36.44 14.29 16.32
N HIS A 2 -35.36 15.04 16.12
CA HIS A 2 -34.62 15.04 14.85
C HIS A 2 -33.58 13.93 14.89
N HIS A 3 -33.77 12.91 14.05
CA HIS A 3 -32.81 11.84 13.88
C HIS A 3 -31.69 12.41 13.00
N ASN A 4 -30.55 12.69 13.62
CA ASN A 4 -29.35 13.09 12.91
C ASN A 4 -28.83 11.87 12.15
N SER A 5 -29.34 11.65 10.94
CA SER A 5 -28.80 10.70 9.99
C SER A 5 -27.45 11.22 9.51
N ARG A 6 -26.41 11.04 10.33
CA ARG A 6 -25.02 11.19 9.89
C ARG A 6 -24.82 10.20 8.75
N SER A 7 -24.86 10.72 7.53
CA SER A 7 -24.41 10.00 6.35
C SER A 7 -22.96 9.60 6.59
N ASN A 8 -22.73 8.34 6.94
CA ASN A 8 -21.41 7.73 6.86
C ASN A 8 -21.10 7.62 5.37
N PHE A 9 -20.54 8.68 4.78
CA PHE A 9 -19.94 8.59 3.46
C PHE A 9 -18.69 7.71 3.61
N ALA A 10 -18.90 6.39 3.61
CA ALA A 10 -17.82 5.45 3.47
C ALA A 10 -17.17 5.73 2.12
N THR A 11 -16.09 6.51 2.13
CA THR A 11 -15.26 6.69 0.96
C THR A 11 -14.63 5.33 0.68
N HIS A 12 -15.13 4.61 -0.32
CA HIS A 12 -14.46 3.42 -0.83
C HIS A 12 -13.13 3.89 -1.43
N GLN A 13 -12.05 3.70 -0.67
CA GLN A 13 -10.70 3.92 -1.14
C GLN A 13 -10.15 2.60 -1.63
N MET A 14 -9.64 2.60 -2.86
CA MET A 14 -9.02 1.46 -3.50
C MET A 14 -7.51 1.67 -3.51
N VAL A 15 -6.77 0.63 -3.16
CA VAL A 15 -5.32 0.57 -3.33
C VAL A 15 -5.05 -0.33 -4.52
N ASN A 16 -4.33 0.18 -5.52
CA ASN A 16 -3.83 -0.62 -6.63
C ASN A 16 -2.46 -1.17 -6.24
N LEU A 17 -2.31 -2.49 -6.31
CA LEU A 17 -1.05 -3.16 -5.99
C LEU A 17 -0.50 -3.83 -7.25
N SER A 18 0.66 -3.38 -7.71
CA SER A 18 1.44 -4.06 -8.74
C SER A 18 2.60 -4.80 -8.10
N VAL A 19 2.93 -5.98 -8.64
CA VAL A 19 4.07 -6.79 -8.19
C VAL A 19 4.80 -7.32 -9.41
N ASP A 20 6.09 -7.01 -9.50
CA ASP A 20 6.96 -7.35 -10.62
C ASP A 20 8.21 -8.08 -10.13
N GLU A 21 8.62 -9.12 -10.84
CA GLU A 21 9.91 -9.77 -10.62
C GLU A 21 10.96 -9.19 -11.58
N HIS A 22 12.09 -8.74 -11.02
CA HIS A 22 13.25 -8.34 -11.83
C HIS A 22 14.56 -8.84 -11.21
N ARG A 23 15.28 -9.69 -11.96
CA ARG A 23 16.60 -10.26 -11.56
C ARG A 23 16.59 -10.94 -10.19
N GLY A 24 15.56 -11.73 -9.89
CA GLY A 24 15.43 -12.45 -8.61
C GLY A 24 15.03 -11.58 -7.41
N LYS A 25 14.61 -10.33 -7.66
CA LYS A 25 13.99 -9.44 -6.67
C LYS A 25 12.53 -9.23 -7.05
N MET A 26 11.65 -9.31 -6.06
CA MET A 26 10.26 -8.90 -6.17
C MET A 26 10.16 -7.43 -5.79
N TYR A 27 9.55 -6.65 -6.65
CA TYR A 27 9.21 -5.24 -6.45
C TYR A 27 7.70 -5.14 -6.35
N ALA A 28 7.20 -4.35 -5.42
CA ALA A 28 5.78 -4.08 -5.29
C ALA A 28 5.56 -2.57 -5.17
N THR A 29 4.50 -2.08 -5.81
CA THR A 29 4.06 -0.69 -5.71
C THR A 29 2.60 -0.67 -5.29
N ALA A 30 2.29 0.06 -4.22
CA ALA A 30 0.95 0.26 -3.70
C ALA A 30 0.52 1.71 -3.93
N GLU A 31 -0.42 1.92 -4.84
CA GLU A 31 -0.91 3.24 -5.24
C GLU A 31 -2.27 3.54 -4.62
N LEU A 32 -2.43 4.75 -4.10
CA LEU A 32 -3.65 5.22 -3.45
C LEU A 32 -3.93 6.67 -3.83
N GLN A 33 -5.15 6.91 -4.28
CA GLN A 33 -5.66 8.25 -4.46
C GLN A 33 -6.31 8.74 -3.15
N TRP A 34 -5.67 9.70 -2.50
CA TRP A 34 -6.10 10.26 -1.21
C TRP A 34 -6.51 11.73 -1.37
N GLY A 35 -7.80 11.98 -1.62
CA GLY A 35 -8.30 13.31 -1.95
C GLY A 35 -7.67 13.82 -3.25
N SER A 36 -6.95 14.94 -3.19
CA SER A 36 -6.19 15.50 -4.32
C SER A 36 -4.74 14.98 -4.42
N SER A 37 -4.31 14.13 -3.48
CA SER A 37 -2.93 13.60 -3.45
C SER A 37 -2.90 12.19 -4.00
N HIS A 38 -1.87 11.89 -4.80
CA HIS A 38 -1.52 10.53 -5.22
C HIS A 38 -0.35 10.05 -4.36
N LEU A 39 -0.51 8.89 -3.71
CA LEU A 39 0.52 8.28 -2.88
C LEU A 39 0.92 6.94 -3.49
N ALA A 40 2.22 6.65 -3.49
CA ALA A 40 2.78 5.41 -4.04
C ALA A 40 3.81 4.85 -3.06
N GLY A 41 3.41 3.80 -2.34
CA GLY A 41 4.29 3.06 -1.44
C GLY A 41 5.12 2.04 -2.20
N GLN A 42 6.40 1.89 -1.85
CA GLN A 42 7.31 0.96 -2.52
C GLN A 42 7.77 -0.16 -1.59
N GLY A 43 7.87 -1.36 -2.13
CA GLY A 43 8.37 -2.53 -1.42
C GLY A 43 9.29 -3.36 -2.31
N VAL A 44 10.40 -3.83 -1.74
CA VAL A 44 11.30 -4.76 -2.41
C VAL A 44 11.58 -5.94 -1.50
N ALA A 45 11.53 -7.14 -2.02
CA ALA A 45 11.98 -8.35 -1.35
C ALA A 45 12.92 -9.13 -2.26
N TYR A 46 14.01 -9.63 -1.69
CA TYR A 46 14.97 -10.46 -2.40
C TYR A 46 14.77 -11.91 -1.97
N ARG A 47 14.82 -12.81 -2.96
CA ARG A 47 14.85 -14.25 -2.73
C ARG A 47 16.28 -14.73 -2.87
N HIS A 48 16.81 -15.40 -1.84
CA HIS A 48 18.08 -16.09 -1.99
C HIS A 48 17.88 -17.26 -2.98
N PRO A 49 18.81 -17.54 -3.90
CA PRO A 49 18.66 -18.63 -4.88
C PRO A 49 18.49 -20.03 -4.24
N SER A 50 18.79 -20.17 -2.95
CA SER A 50 18.60 -21.40 -2.17
C SER A 50 17.19 -21.54 -1.57
N ASP A 51 16.38 -20.48 -1.53
CA ASP A 51 15.02 -20.53 -0.98
C ASP A 51 14.05 -21.05 -2.03
N THR A 52 13.21 -22.03 -1.70
CA THR A 52 12.27 -22.65 -2.66
C THR A 52 10.90 -21.95 -2.74
N LEU A 53 10.59 -21.03 -1.83
CA LEU A 53 9.26 -20.45 -1.68
C LEU A 53 9.14 -19.07 -2.38
N VAL A 54 8.91 -19.09 -3.71
CA VAL A 54 8.70 -17.89 -4.55
C VAL A 54 7.56 -17.02 -4.02
N ARG A 55 6.45 -17.65 -3.60
CA ARG A 55 5.20 -16.99 -3.25
C ARG A 55 5.34 -16.04 -2.05
N GLU A 56 6.13 -16.44 -1.07
CA GLU A 56 6.36 -15.65 0.16
C GLU A 56 7.16 -14.37 -0.11
N THR A 57 8.01 -14.37 -1.13
CA THR A 57 8.81 -13.17 -1.48
C THR A 57 7.93 -12.08 -2.07
N ALA A 58 6.93 -12.45 -2.90
CA ALA A 58 5.97 -11.52 -3.47
C ALA A 58 5.09 -10.87 -2.38
N GLU A 59 4.59 -11.70 -1.46
CA GLU A 59 3.78 -11.26 -0.32
C GLU A 59 4.57 -10.31 0.59
N LEU A 60 5.86 -10.60 0.82
CA LEU A 60 6.74 -9.72 1.60
C LEU A 60 6.99 -8.37 0.90
N ALA A 61 7.21 -8.36 -0.41
CA ALA A 61 7.34 -7.12 -1.17
C ALA A 61 6.05 -6.28 -1.07
N ALA A 62 4.89 -6.91 -1.24
CA ALA A 62 3.59 -6.25 -1.09
C ALA A 62 3.37 -5.68 0.32
N ALA A 63 3.68 -6.45 1.36
CA ALA A 63 3.58 -5.99 2.75
C ALA A 63 4.46 -4.76 3.02
N ARG A 64 5.67 -4.73 2.45
CA ARG A 64 6.58 -3.57 2.53
C ARG A 64 6.00 -2.35 1.81
N ALA A 65 5.45 -2.53 0.60
CA ALA A 65 4.81 -1.45 -0.15
C ALA A 65 3.60 -0.85 0.58
N LEU A 66 2.76 -1.69 1.18
CA LEU A 66 1.62 -1.24 1.99
C LEU A 66 2.06 -0.55 3.28
N SER A 67 3.14 -1.01 3.91
CA SER A 67 3.70 -0.37 5.11
C SER A 67 4.26 1.02 4.80
N ASP A 68 4.97 1.16 3.67
CA ASP A 68 5.47 2.46 3.20
C ASP A 68 4.31 3.41 2.88
N LEU A 69 3.28 2.92 2.18
CA LEU A 69 2.07 3.70 1.89
C LEU A 69 1.37 4.18 3.18
N ALA A 70 1.26 3.32 4.19
CA ALA A 70 0.68 3.68 5.49
C ALA A 70 1.48 4.79 6.20
N ASN A 71 2.82 4.76 6.10
CA ASN A 71 3.68 5.82 6.62
C ASN A 71 3.44 7.15 5.89
N GLN A 72 3.31 7.12 4.56
CA GLN A 72 3.02 8.31 3.75
C GLN A 72 1.66 8.93 4.09
N VAL A 73 0.60 8.11 4.23
CA VAL A 73 -0.72 8.58 4.67
C VAL A 73 -0.63 9.22 6.06
N THR A 74 0.07 8.57 6.99
CA THR A 74 0.25 9.11 8.35
C THR A 74 0.97 10.45 8.34
N ALA A 75 2.03 10.58 7.54
CA ALA A 75 2.76 11.83 7.38
C ALA A 75 1.88 12.93 6.78
N LEU A 76 1.10 12.61 5.73
CA LEU A 76 0.20 13.57 5.08
C LEU A 76 -0.91 14.06 6.02
N CYS A 77 -1.46 13.17 6.85
CA CYS A 77 -2.44 13.55 7.85
C CYS A 77 -1.87 14.50 8.92
N ARG A 78 -0.61 14.30 9.34
CA ARG A 78 0.07 15.18 10.32
C ARG A 78 0.37 16.58 9.78
N VAL A 79 0.62 16.72 8.48
CA VAL A 79 0.85 18.05 7.87
C VAL A 79 -0.46 18.87 7.78
N ARG A 80 -1.61 18.19 7.77
CA ARG A 80 -2.92 18.81 7.59
C ARG A 80 -3.69 19.06 8.89
N SER A 81 -3.13 18.65 10.04
CA SER A 81 -3.64 18.90 11.39
C SER A 81 -2.99 20.12 12.01
#